data_AF-A0A842R1T4-F1
#
_entry.id   AF-A0A842R1T4-F1
#
_cell.length_a   1.000
_cell.length_b   1.000
_cell.length_c   1.000
_cell.angle_alpha   90.00
_cell.angle_beta   90.00
_cell.angle_gamma   90.00
#
_symmetry.space_group_name_H-M   'P 1'
#
loop_
_entity.id
_entity.type
_entity.pdbx_description
1 polymer ?
#
loop_
_entity_poly.entity_id
_entity_poly.type
_entity_poly.pdbx_seq_one_letter_code
_entity_poly.pdbx_strand_id
1 'polypeptide(L)'
;MMNLGDAFTRRKQINSEIQTWLNRLQLAGRDSEQFKTNAIEGEEKFKPVPGSYRKFTRNYTIEECMEKLEDLMASDRKLALRISMTNHVARATLLDLDGTEMEYSIPELLVLKNEIA
;
A
#
# COMPACT_ATOMS: atom_id res chain seq x y z
N MET A 1 6.85 -23.61 -0.08
CA MET A 1 6.67 -23.19 -1.49
C MET A 1 5.40 -22.36 -1.54
N MET A 2 5.47 -21.09 -1.95
CA MET A 2 4.30 -20.19 -1.99
C MET A 2 3.42 -20.50 -3.20
N ASN A 3 2.11 -20.65 -3.01
CA ASN A 3 1.16 -20.87 -4.12
C ASN A 3 0.73 -19.52 -4.76
N LEU A 4 -0.01 -19.57 -5.87
CA LEU A 4 -0.43 -18.38 -6.61
C LEU A 4 -1.37 -17.47 -5.77
N GLY A 5 -2.28 -18.06 -5.00
CA GLY A 5 -3.20 -17.32 -4.13
C GLY A 5 -2.49 -16.61 -2.97
N ASP A 6 -1.51 -17.26 -2.36
CA ASP A 6 -0.65 -16.66 -1.35
C ASP A 6 0.10 -15.46 -1.95
N ALA A 7 0.59 -15.58 -3.19
CA ALA A 7 1.33 -14.52 -3.88
C ALA A 7 0.47 -13.27 -4.09
N PHE A 8 -0.78 -13.42 -4.54
CA PHE A 8 -1.73 -12.32 -4.63
C PHE A 8 -2.05 -11.70 -3.27
N THR A 9 -2.26 -12.54 -2.25
CA THR A 9 -2.52 -12.09 -0.87
C THR A 9 -1.36 -11.26 -0.33
N ARG A 10 -0.12 -11.71 -0.56
CA ARG A 10 1.08 -10.99 -0.13
C ARG A 10 1.24 -9.66 -0.85
N ARG A 11 0.95 -9.58 -2.16
CA ARG A 11 0.95 -8.29 -2.88
C ARG A 11 -0.06 -7.30 -2.31
N LYS A 12 -1.26 -7.78 -1.94
CA LYS A 12 -2.26 -6.93 -1.26
C LYS A 12 -1.75 -6.40 0.08
N GLN A 13 -1.08 -7.25 0.87
CA GLN A 13 -0.44 -6.83 2.12
C GLN A 13 0.66 -5.80 1.89
N ILE A 14 1.56 -6.05 0.92
CA ILE A 14 2.64 -5.11 0.56
C ILE A 14 2.05 -3.76 0.15
N ASN A 15 0.99 -3.72 -0.66
CA ASN A 15 0.33 -2.47 -1.02
C ASN A 15 -0.21 -1.72 0.21
N SER A 16 -0.79 -2.42 1.18
CA SER A 16 -1.23 -1.81 2.44
C SER A 16 -0.05 -1.30 3.29
N GLU A 17 1.07 -2.03 3.30
CA GLU A 17 2.30 -1.63 3.99
C GLU A 17 2.90 -0.38 3.32
N ILE A 18 2.93 -0.31 1.99
CA ILE A 18 3.38 0.86 1.22
C ILE A 18 2.53 2.09 1.57
N GLN A 19 1.20 1.99 1.59
CA GLN A 19 0.33 3.10 1.99
C GLN A 19 0.61 3.58 3.41
N THR A 20 0.87 2.63 4.33
CA THR A 20 1.23 2.96 5.71
C THR A 20 2.55 3.73 5.78
N TRP A 21 3.57 3.31 5.04
CA TRP A 21 4.87 3.97 5.01
C TRP A 21 4.84 5.32 4.27
N LEU A 22 4.02 5.47 3.23
CA LEU A 22 3.78 6.76 2.59
C LEU A 22 3.14 7.76 3.57
N ASN A 23 2.15 7.33 4.36
CA ASN A 23 1.57 8.19 5.40
C ASN A 23 2.60 8.58 6.46
N ARG A 24 3.49 7.65 6.85
CA ARG A 24 4.60 7.95 7.77
C ARG A 24 5.59 8.93 7.17
N LEU A 25 5.92 8.80 5.89
CA LEU A 25 6.80 9.70 5.15
C LEU A 25 6.20 11.10 5.02
N GLN A 26 4.90 11.23 4.72
CA GLN A 26 4.21 12.53 4.73
C GLN A 26 4.25 13.21 6.10
N LEU A 27 4.21 12.39 7.14
CA LEU A 27 4.38 12.79 8.52
C LEU A 27 5.84 12.79 8.95
N ALA A 28 6.83 12.59 8.08
CA ALA A 28 8.25 12.76 8.37
C ALA A 28 8.67 14.22 8.02
N GLY A 29 9.49 14.88 8.85
CA GLY A 29 9.96 16.27 8.64
C GLY A 29 9.13 17.45 9.21
N ARG A 30 7.83 17.32 9.53
CA ARG A 30 7.01 18.28 10.33
C ARG A 30 7.13 18.18 11.86
N ASP A 31 8.11 18.78 12.51
CA ASP A 31 8.06 18.83 13.98
C ASP A 31 6.89 19.72 14.42
N SER A 32 6.07 19.25 15.35
CA SER A 32 4.89 20.00 15.82
C SER A 32 5.02 20.30 17.29
N GLU A 33 4.97 21.59 17.60
CA GLU A 33 4.82 22.10 18.95
C GLU A 33 3.37 22.54 19.12
N GLN A 34 2.70 22.03 20.15
CA GLN A 34 1.33 22.41 20.48
C GLN A 34 1.29 23.11 21.83
N PHE A 35 0.49 24.17 21.92
CA PHE A 35 0.20 24.90 23.14
C PHE A 35 -1.29 25.26 23.18
N LYS A 36 -1.89 25.24 24.38
CA LYS A 36 -3.25 25.75 24.57
C LYS A 36 -3.19 27.25 24.78
N THR A 37 -4.09 27.96 24.12
CA THR A 37 -4.28 29.40 24.31
C THR A 37 -5.53 29.65 25.13
N ASN A 38 -5.50 30.67 25.98
CA ASN A 38 -6.73 31.22 26.53
C ASN A 38 -7.45 32.04 25.45
N ALA A 39 -8.78 32.14 25.54
CA ALA A 39 -9.54 33.05 24.70
C ALA A 39 -8.99 34.48 24.90
N ILE A 40 -8.61 35.13 23.80
CA ILE A 40 -8.11 36.50 23.83
C ILE A 40 -9.34 37.40 23.97
N GLU A 41 -9.56 37.99 25.15
CA GLU A 41 -10.49 39.10 25.32
C GLU A 41 -9.72 40.42 25.06
N GLY A 42 -10.01 41.09 23.93
CA GLY A 42 -9.50 42.44 23.62
C GLY A 42 -8.12 42.51 22.94
N GLU A 43 -7.40 43.62 23.13
CA GLU A 43 -6.10 43.94 22.50
C GLU A 43 -4.86 43.37 23.23
N GLU A 44 -5.03 42.39 24.13
CA GLU A 44 -3.89 41.81 24.85
C GLU A 44 -3.06 40.84 24.00
N LYS A 45 -1.73 40.90 24.19
CA LYS A 45 -0.76 39.98 23.57
C LYS A 45 -0.98 38.55 24.07
N PHE A 46 -0.95 37.62 23.11
CA PHE A 46 -0.93 36.17 23.25
C PHE A 46 -0.28 35.66 24.55
N LYS A 47 -1.07 34.95 25.39
CA LYS A 47 -0.59 34.27 26.61
C LYS A 47 -0.85 32.76 26.49
N PRO A 48 0.18 31.91 26.30
CA PRO A 48 0.03 30.47 26.32
C PRO A 48 -0.28 29.98 27.75
N VAL A 49 -1.12 28.95 27.89
CA VAL A 49 -1.44 28.36 29.19
C VAL A 49 -0.20 27.66 29.78
N PRO A 50 0.23 28.00 31.00
CA PRO A 50 1.37 27.35 31.65
C PRO A 50 1.18 25.83 31.72
N GLY A 51 2.21 25.05 31.34
CA GLY A 51 2.17 23.58 31.35
C GLY A 51 1.41 22.93 30.18
N SER A 52 0.90 23.71 29.21
CA SER A 52 0.20 23.17 28.04
C SER A 52 1.11 22.79 26.87
N TYR A 53 2.42 23.02 26.99
CA TYR A 53 3.40 22.70 25.95
C TYR A 53 3.49 21.19 25.75
N ARG A 54 3.23 20.75 24.52
CA ARG A 54 3.49 19.38 24.08
C ARG A 54 4.41 19.42 22.87
N LYS A 55 5.58 18.78 23.01
CA LYS A 55 6.50 18.51 21.92
C LYS A 55 6.26 17.09 21.44
N PHE A 56 5.90 16.94 20.17
CA PHE A 56 5.81 15.63 19.55
C PHE A 56 7.11 15.33 18.81
N THR A 57 7.90 14.41 19.34
CA THR A 57 9.11 13.90 18.68
C THR A 57 8.76 12.64 17.90
N ARG A 58 9.29 12.51 16.68
CA ARG A 58 8.92 11.45 15.75
C ARG A 58 9.49 10.07 16.10
N ASN A 59 8.83 9.06 15.54
CA ASN A 59 9.25 7.65 15.61
C ASN A 59 10.16 7.21 14.45
N TYR A 60 10.18 7.91 13.30
CA TYR A 60 10.93 7.49 12.10
C TYR A 60 11.50 8.69 11.32
N THR A 61 12.66 8.51 10.68
CA THR A 61 13.28 9.51 9.78
C THR A 61 12.77 9.38 8.34
N ILE A 62 13.08 10.37 7.50
CA ILE A 62 12.76 10.35 6.07
C ILE A 62 13.50 9.19 5.40
N GLU A 63 14.77 9.00 5.73
CA GLU A 63 15.65 7.98 5.18
C GLU A 63 15.13 6.57 5.50
N GLU A 64 14.74 6.30 6.75
CA GLU A 64 14.16 5.02 7.16
C GLU A 64 12.85 4.73 6.40
N CYS A 65 12.01 5.75 6.19
CA CYS A 65 10.78 5.59 5.43
C CYS A 65 11.06 5.29 3.95
N MET A 66 12.02 5.98 3.36
CA MET A 66 12.42 5.77 1.95
C MET A 66 13.01 4.37 1.73
N GLU A 67 13.92 3.93 2.61
CA GLU A 67 14.51 2.58 2.54
C GLU A 67 13.42 1.51 2.61
N LYS A 68 12.46 1.64 3.53
CA LYS A 68 11.34 0.68 3.64
C LYS A 68 10.43 0.69 2.42
N LEU A 69 10.17 1.85 1.83
CA LEU A 69 9.38 1.93 0.61
C LEU A 69 10.08 1.25 -0.57
N GLU A 70 11.39 1.46 -0.72
CA GLU A 70 12.19 0.81 -1.78
C GLU A 70 12.18 -0.72 -1.64
N ASP A 71 12.39 -1.23 -0.42
CA ASP A 71 12.33 -2.66 -0.11
C ASP A 71 10.97 -3.28 -0.49
N LEU A 72 9.89 -2.62 -0.08
CA LEU A 72 8.52 -3.09 -0.36
C LEU A 72 8.22 -3.08 -1.86
N MET A 73 8.62 -2.03 -2.58
CA MET A 73 8.44 -1.93 -4.03
C MET A 73 9.29 -2.96 -4.78
N ALA A 74 10.51 -3.25 -4.32
CA ALA A 74 11.33 -4.31 -4.89
C ALA A 74 10.70 -5.70 -4.67
N SER A 75 10.13 -5.93 -3.48
CA SER A 75 9.42 -7.16 -3.15
C SER A 75 8.15 -7.35 -4.00
N ASP A 76 7.34 -6.29 -4.18
CA ASP A 76 6.14 -6.36 -5.03
C ASP A 76 6.50 -6.69 -6.48
N ARG A 77 7.54 -6.04 -7.03
CA ARG A 77 8.01 -6.31 -8.40
C ARG A 77 8.40 -7.77 -8.61
N LYS A 78 9.12 -8.37 -7.65
CA LYS A 78 9.50 -9.79 -7.71
C LYS A 78 8.28 -10.71 -7.70
N LEU A 79 7.30 -10.42 -6.84
CA LEU A 79 6.05 -11.19 -6.77
C LEU A 79 5.22 -11.02 -8.05
N ALA A 80 5.11 -9.81 -8.58
CA ALA A 80 4.38 -9.52 -9.81
C ALA A 80 4.95 -10.31 -10.99
N LEU A 81 6.28 -10.31 -11.15
CA LEU A 81 6.95 -11.09 -12.20
C LEU A 81 6.66 -12.58 -12.05
N ARG A 82 6.78 -13.12 -10.83
CA ARG A 82 6.51 -14.54 -10.55
C ARG A 82 5.06 -14.91 -10.89
N ILE A 83 4.09 -14.09 -10.48
CA ILE A 83 2.67 -14.28 -10.80
C ILE A 83 2.47 -14.28 -12.32
N SER A 84 3.06 -13.31 -13.03
CA SER A 84 2.95 -13.22 -14.48
C SER A 84 3.48 -14.47 -15.17
N MET A 85 4.67 -14.95 -14.76
CA MET A 85 5.25 -16.18 -15.29
C MET A 85 4.37 -17.40 -15.01
N THR A 86 3.87 -17.54 -13.77
CA THR A 86 2.98 -18.65 -13.41
C THR A 86 1.69 -18.61 -14.22
N ASN A 87 1.10 -17.44 -14.42
CA ASN A 87 -0.12 -17.27 -15.21
C ASN A 87 0.08 -17.63 -16.69
N HIS A 88 1.22 -17.29 -17.28
CA HIS A 88 1.54 -17.64 -18.67
C HIS A 88 1.71 -19.16 -18.89
N VAL A 89 2.23 -19.87 -17.89
CA VAL A 89 2.44 -21.32 -17.98
C VAL A 89 1.17 -22.10 -17.63
N ALA A 90 0.35 -21.58 -16.74
CA ALA A 90 -0.87 -22.24 -16.29
C ALA A 90 -1.90 -22.31 -17.43
N ARG A 91 -2.43 -23.52 -17.65
CA ARG A 91 -3.45 -23.83 -18.64
C ARG A 91 -4.73 -24.27 -17.95
N ALA A 92 -5.87 -23.92 -18.52
CA ALA A 92 -7.18 -24.38 -18.11
C ALA A 92 -7.99 -24.81 -19.33
N THR A 93 -8.68 -25.95 -19.20
CA THR A 93 -9.62 -26.42 -20.20
C THR A 93 -11.01 -25.90 -19.87
N LEU A 94 -11.65 -25.27 -20.85
CA LEU A 94 -13.04 -24.82 -20.79
C LEU A 94 -13.88 -25.70 -21.72
N LEU A 95 -15.08 -26.04 -21.27
CA LEU A 95 -16.08 -26.70 -22.09
C LEU A 95 -17.09 -25.64 -22.56
N ASP A 96 -17.24 -25.52 -23.87
CA ASP A 96 -18.25 -24.65 -24.47
C ASP A 96 -19.66 -25.26 -24.38
N LEU A 97 -20.70 -24.46 -24.62
CA LEU A 97 -22.11 -24.87 -24.66
C LEU A 97 -22.37 -25.95 -25.72
N ASP A 98 -21.58 -25.95 -26.80
CA ASP A 98 -21.62 -26.94 -27.87
C ASP A 98 -20.81 -28.21 -27.54
N GLY A 99 -20.27 -28.33 -26.33
CA GLY A 99 -19.48 -29.48 -25.88
C GLY A 99 -18.05 -29.53 -26.43
N THR A 100 -17.57 -28.43 -27.03
CA THR A 100 -16.19 -28.33 -27.52
C THR A 100 -15.25 -27.96 -26.37
N GLU A 101 -14.17 -28.72 -26.20
CA GLU A 101 -13.11 -28.41 -25.24
C GLU A 101 -12.09 -27.44 -25.86
N MET A 102 -11.81 -26.34 -25.17
CA MET A 102 -10.82 -25.35 -25.56
C MET A 102 -9.84 -25.10 -24.41
N GLU A 103 -8.54 -25.06 -24.72
CA GLU A 103 -7.49 -24.82 -23.74
C GLU A 103 -7.04 -23.36 -23.79
N TYR A 104 -7.09 -22.69 -22.65
CA TYR A 104 -6.71 -21.28 -22.50
C TYR A 104 -5.66 -21.11 -21.41
N SER A 105 -4.79 -20.12 -21.58
CA SER A 105 -3.93 -19.60 -20.52
C SER A 105 -4.70 -18.67 -19.57
N ILE A 106 -4.17 -18.49 -18.36
CA ILE A 106 -4.81 -17.59 -17.38
C ILE A 106 -4.97 -16.15 -17.91
N PRO A 107 -4.00 -15.53 -18.63
CA PRO A 107 -4.20 -14.21 -19.24
C PRO A 107 -5.38 -14.16 -20.21
N GLU A 108 -5.56 -15.17 -21.06
CA GLU A 108 -6.69 -15.24 -22.01
C GLU A 108 -8.02 -15.33 -21.25
N LEU A 109 -8.08 -16.16 -20.20
CA LEU A 109 -9.26 -16.25 -19.34
C LEU A 109 -9.60 -14.93 -18.64
N LEU A 110 -8.58 -14.16 -18.24
CA LEU A 110 -8.78 -12.85 -17.61
C LEU A 110 -9.32 -11.82 -18.61
N VAL A 111 -8.90 -11.88 -19.88
CA VAL A 111 -9.47 -11.04 -20.95
C VAL A 111 -10.92 -11.42 -21.18
N LEU A 112 -11.22 -12.71 -21.38
CA LEU A 112 -12.58 -13.21 -21.58
C LEU A 112 -13.51 -12.80 -20.42
N LYS A 113 -13.04 -12.92 -19.17
CA LYS A 113 -13.81 -12.48 -18.00
C LYS A 113 -14.15 -10.99 -18.05
N ASN A 114 -13.23 -10.14 -18.50
CA ASN A 114 -13.46 -8.69 -18.57
C ASN A 114 -14.39 -8.29 -19.73
N GLU A 115 -14.49 -9.11 -20.78
CA GLU A 115 -15.41 -8.87 -21.90
C GLU A 115 -16.85 -9.33 -21.61
N ILE A 116 -17.02 -10.26 -20.67
CA ILE A 116 -18.32 -10.80 -20.25
C ILE A 116 -18.95 -9.97 -19.11
N ALA A 117 -18.15 -9.20 -18.36
CA ALA A 117 -18.57 -8.40 -17.21
C ALA A 117 -19.04 -6.99 -17.60
#